data_AF-I8YDK3-F1
#
_entry.id   AF-I8YDK3-F1
#
_cell.length_a   1.000
_cell.length_b   1.000
_cell.length_c   1.000
_cell.angle_alpha   90.00
_cell.angle_beta   90.00
_cell.angle_gamma   90.00
#
_symmetry.space_group_name_H-M   'P 1'
#
loop_
_entity.id
_entity.type
_entity.pdbx_description
1 polymer ?
#
loop_
_entity_poly.entity_id
_entity_poly.type
_entity_poly.pdbx_seq_one_letter_code
_entity_poly.pdbx_strand_id
1 'polypeptide(L)'
;MFLISGRVAAQSVTVEAKIDSLQILIGEQAKIQLQVAMDAKQRAVFPVYSDTLISGVEVIETAKPDTQYLNDRQRLLITQEYTVTSFDSALYYLPPMVVTVDNKEYKSRALALKVYSMPVDTLHPEMFFGQKAVMKAPFAWEDWYGLIGCSFLALPLLALLIYFIIRIRDNKPIIRKIKVEPKLPPHQAAMQEIERIKAEKVWQKGRSKEYYTELTDAIRTYIKDRFGFNALEMTSSEIIDKLLEMNDKEAISDLKELFQTADLVKFAKHDPQMNENDANLINAIDFINETKQPEEENQKPQPTEITIIEKRSLRAKILLICGIVLLSVALVATFVYIGTQLYDLFA
;
A
#
# COMPACT_ATOMS: atom_id res chain seq x y z
N MET A 1 67.51 -53.89 -82.65
CA MET A 1 66.98 -52.53 -82.90
C MET A 1 65.72 -52.38 -82.03
N PHE A 2 65.88 -51.92 -80.79
CA PHE A 2 64.77 -51.80 -79.83
C PHE A 2 64.16 -50.40 -79.95
N LEU A 3 62.91 -50.35 -80.39
CA LEU A 3 62.08 -49.14 -80.42
C LEU A 3 61.68 -48.79 -78.99
N ILE A 4 62.18 -47.65 -78.49
CA ILE A 4 61.75 -47.07 -77.22
C ILE A 4 60.50 -46.22 -77.51
N SER A 5 59.34 -46.77 -77.18
CA SER A 5 58.09 -46.02 -77.10
C SER A 5 58.17 -45.02 -75.94
N GLY A 6 58.28 -43.74 -76.28
CA GLY A 6 58.13 -42.65 -75.32
C GLY A 6 56.69 -42.59 -74.81
N ARG A 7 56.50 -42.73 -73.50
CA ARG A 7 55.23 -42.42 -72.83
C ARG A 7 55.10 -40.91 -72.70
N VAL A 8 54.28 -40.30 -73.54
CA VAL A 8 53.78 -38.93 -73.34
C VAL A 8 52.70 -39.01 -72.25
N ALA A 9 53.02 -38.59 -71.03
CA ALA A 9 52.03 -38.35 -70.00
C ALA A 9 51.38 -36.99 -70.28
N ALA A 10 50.14 -37.00 -70.76
CA ALA A 10 49.36 -35.78 -70.91
C ALA A 10 49.01 -35.24 -69.51
N GLN A 11 49.71 -34.20 -69.06
CA GLN A 11 49.35 -33.43 -67.87
C GLN A 11 48.08 -32.61 -68.19
N SER A 12 46.92 -33.10 -67.76
CA SER A 12 45.65 -32.40 -67.96
C SER A 12 45.43 -31.36 -66.86
N VAL A 13 45.86 -30.13 -67.12
CA VAL A 13 45.42 -28.94 -66.38
C VAL A 13 43.94 -28.70 -66.71
N THR A 14 43.12 -28.51 -65.69
CA THR A 14 41.68 -28.23 -65.83
C THR A 14 41.37 -26.88 -65.21
N VAL A 15 40.72 -25.99 -65.97
CA VAL A 15 40.25 -24.68 -65.52
C VAL A 15 38.73 -24.68 -65.59
N GLU A 16 38.08 -24.51 -64.45
CA GLU A 16 36.64 -24.43 -64.32
C GLU A 16 36.25 -23.09 -63.68
N ALA A 17 35.26 -22.41 -64.24
CA ALA A 17 34.67 -21.22 -63.63
C ALA A 17 33.21 -21.52 -63.30
N LYS A 18 32.79 -21.14 -62.09
CA LYS A 18 31.40 -21.25 -61.62
C LYS A 18 30.96 -19.89 -61.09
N ILE A 19 29.70 -19.56 -61.29
CA ILE A 19 29.07 -18.42 -60.65
C ILE A 19 28.01 -18.94 -59.68
N ASP A 20 27.93 -18.35 -58.50
CA ASP A 20 26.98 -18.74 -57.46
C ASP A 20 25.52 -18.39 -57.84
N SER A 21 25.34 -17.23 -58.47
CA SER A 21 24.05 -16.68 -58.87
C SER A 21 24.05 -16.34 -60.35
N LEU A 22 23.24 -17.04 -61.14
CA LEU A 22 23.04 -16.75 -62.56
C LEU A 22 22.18 -15.49 -62.78
N GLN A 23 21.48 -15.05 -61.73
CA GLN A 23 20.54 -13.93 -61.75
C GLN A 23 20.74 -13.08 -60.50
N ILE A 24 20.86 -11.76 -60.68
CA ILE A 24 20.99 -10.79 -59.59
C ILE A 24 20.12 -9.55 -59.88
N LEU A 25 19.75 -8.80 -58.86
CA LEU A 25 19.20 -7.45 -59.03
C LEU A 25 20.33 -6.43 -59.29
N ILE A 26 19.97 -5.29 -59.88
CA ILE A 26 20.88 -4.14 -60.02
C ILE A 26 21.50 -3.81 -58.65
N GLY A 27 22.84 -3.76 -58.61
CA GLY A 27 23.63 -3.47 -57.39
C GLY A 27 23.82 -4.65 -56.43
N GLU A 28 23.20 -5.80 -56.68
CA GLU A 28 23.52 -7.04 -55.95
C GLU A 28 24.87 -7.60 -56.42
N GLN A 29 25.44 -8.48 -55.61
CA GLN A 29 26.75 -9.07 -55.86
C GLN A 29 26.62 -10.56 -56.17
N ALA A 30 27.41 -11.04 -57.13
CA ALA A 30 27.59 -12.45 -57.42
C ALA A 30 29.06 -12.82 -57.29
N LYS A 31 29.36 -14.06 -56.92
CA LYS A 31 30.73 -14.57 -56.79
C LYS A 31 31.04 -15.52 -57.92
N ILE A 32 32.12 -15.23 -58.63
CA ILE A 32 32.70 -16.12 -59.62
C ILE A 32 33.86 -16.86 -58.97
N GLN A 33 33.71 -18.18 -58.85
CA GLN A 33 34.75 -19.08 -58.38
C GLN A 33 35.52 -19.65 -59.58
N LEU A 34 36.79 -19.27 -59.69
CA LEU A 34 37.73 -19.81 -60.67
C LEU A 34 38.58 -20.89 -60.02
N GLN A 35 38.41 -22.13 -60.46
CA GLN A 35 39.08 -23.32 -59.95
C GLN A 35 40.06 -23.85 -60.98
N VAL A 36 41.31 -24.08 -60.56
CA VAL A 36 42.39 -24.57 -61.42
C VAL A 36 43.02 -25.80 -60.79
N ALA A 37 42.83 -26.95 -61.44
CA ALA A 37 43.42 -28.21 -61.03
C ALA A 37 44.65 -28.54 -61.90
N MET A 38 45.83 -28.57 -61.31
CA MET A 38 47.12 -28.79 -61.99
C MET A 38 47.99 -29.82 -61.23
N ASP A 39 49.18 -30.15 -61.74
CA ASP A 39 50.18 -30.95 -61.02
C ASP A 39 50.91 -30.07 -59.98
N ALA A 40 51.23 -30.62 -58.82
CA ALA A 40 51.80 -29.86 -57.70
C ALA A 40 53.16 -29.18 -58.00
N LYS A 41 53.86 -29.58 -59.05
CA LYS A 41 55.13 -28.94 -59.48
C LYS A 41 54.94 -27.70 -60.36
N GLN A 42 53.72 -27.47 -60.85
CA GLN A 42 53.40 -26.41 -61.80
C GLN A 42 53.02 -25.12 -61.06
N ARG A 43 53.19 -23.97 -61.73
CA ARG A 43 52.77 -22.67 -61.19
C ARG A 43 51.67 -22.06 -62.04
N ALA A 44 50.57 -21.65 -61.40
CA ALA A 44 49.50 -20.90 -62.04
C ALA A 44 49.55 -19.41 -61.71
N VAL A 45 49.26 -18.61 -62.72
CA VAL A 45 49.02 -17.18 -62.62
C VAL A 45 47.57 -16.92 -63.01
N PHE A 46 46.79 -16.42 -62.05
CA PHE A 46 45.39 -16.08 -62.21
C PHE A 46 45.21 -14.69 -62.85
N PRO A 47 44.10 -14.45 -63.57
CA PRO A 47 43.82 -13.15 -64.13
C PRO A 47 43.56 -12.14 -63.01
N VAL A 48 44.14 -10.96 -63.17
CA VAL A 48 43.91 -9.82 -62.28
C VAL A 48 43.08 -8.81 -63.05
N TYR A 49 41.91 -8.48 -62.50
CA TYR A 49 41.05 -7.42 -63.01
C TYR A 49 41.25 -6.20 -62.12
N SER A 50 41.24 -5.01 -62.71
CA SER A 50 41.28 -3.76 -61.94
C SER A 50 39.89 -3.51 -61.37
N ASP A 51 38.97 -3.00 -62.21
CA ASP A 51 37.63 -2.61 -61.74
C ASP A 51 36.51 -3.23 -62.60
N THR A 52 36.83 -3.79 -63.76
CA THR A 52 35.83 -4.22 -64.74
C THR A 52 36.21 -5.55 -65.39
N LEU A 53 35.28 -6.50 -65.37
CA LEU A 53 35.43 -7.79 -66.05
C LEU A 53 35.06 -7.67 -67.53
N ILE A 54 33.92 -7.01 -67.79
CA ILE A 54 33.45 -6.58 -69.12
C ILE A 54 32.62 -5.31 -68.96
N SER A 55 32.37 -4.57 -70.04
CA SER A 55 31.50 -3.38 -70.00
C SER A 55 30.16 -3.70 -69.32
N GLY A 56 29.88 -3.02 -68.21
CA GLY A 56 28.67 -3.20 -67.39
C GLY A 56 28.79 -4.20 -66.22
N VAL A 57 29.87 -4.98 -66.13
CA VAL A 57 30.11 -5.88 -64.99
C VAL A 57 31.43 -5.51 -64.31
N GLU A 58 31.30 -5.00 -63.09
CA GLU A 58 32.41 -4.51 -62.26
C GLU A 58 32.90 -5.60 -61.32
N VAL A 59 34.21 -5.58 -61.04
CA VAL A 59 34.84 -6.47 -60.03
C VAL A 59 35.06 -5.64 -58.78
N ILE A 60 34.34 -5.97 -57.71
CA ILE A 60 34.42 -5.25 -56.44
C ILE A 60 35.61 -5.74 -55.62
N GLU A 61 35.79 -7.05 -55.57
CA GLU A 61 36.80 -7.67 -54.73
C GLU A 61 37.33 -8.93 -55.41
N THR A 62 38.64 -9.13 -55.26
CA THR A 62 39.31 -10.36 -55.64
C THR A 62 39.87 -11.01 -54.38
N ALA A 63 39.31 -12.14 -53.99
CA ALA A 63 39.76 -12.89 -52.82
C ALA A 63 41.16 -13.47 -53.05
N LYS A 64 41.89 -13.71 -51.96
CA LYS A 64 43.19 -14.41 -52.03
C LYS A 64 42.98 -15.85 -52.50
N PRO A 65 43.86 -16.39 -53.35
CA PRO A 65 43.75 -17.79 -53.80
C PRO A 65 43.86 -18.77 -52.63
N ASP A 66 42.91 -19.70 -52.54
CA ASP A 66 42.94 -20.86 -51.63
C ASP A 66 43.54 -22.06 -52.35
N THR A 67 44.38 -22.85 -51.67
CA THR A 67 45.13 -23.97 -52.27
C THR A 67 44.90 -25.27 -51.52
N GLN A 68 44.48 -26.31 -52.24
CA GLN A 68 44.19 -27.64 -51.72
C GLN A 68 44.99 -28.72 -52.46
N TYR A 69 45.58 -29.66 -51.73
CA TYR A 69 46.29 -30.79 -52.32
C TYR A 69 45.34 -31.97 -52.57
N LEU A 70 45.42 -32.57 -53.75
CA LEU A 70 44.63 -33.72 -54.18
C LEU A 70 45.54 -34.89 -54.55
N ASN A 71 45.02 -36.13 -54.49
CA ASN A 71 45.73 -37.37 -54.84
C ASN A 71 47.13 -37.48 -54.22
N ASP A 72 47.22 -37.60 -52.89
CA ASP A 72 48.48 -37.75 -52.15
C ASP A 72 49.54 -36.68 -52.50
N ARG A 73 49.11 -35.41 -52.60
CA ARG A 73 49.94 -34.24 -52.94
C ARG A 73 50.53 -34.24 -54.34
N GLN A 74 50.04 -35.07 -55.25
CA GLN A 74 50.46 -35.06 -56.66
C GLN A 74 49.74 -33.98 -57.47
N ARG A 75 48.52 -33.61 -57.06
CA ARG A 75 47.72 -32.57 -57.71
C ARG A 75 47.42 -31.42 -56.76
N LEU A 76 47.19 -30.25 -57.34
CA LEU A 76 46.98 -29.01 -56.62
C LEU A 76 45.76 -28.32 -57.24
N LEU A 77 44.78 -28.00 -56.39
CA LEU A 77 43.56 -27.28 -56.74
C LEU A 77 43.65 -25.89 -56.12
N ILE A 78 43.71 -24.87 -56.97
CA ILE A 78 43.68 -23.47 -56.53
C ILE A 78 42.31 -22.88 -56.86
N THR A 79 41.66 -22.29 -55.87
CA THR A 79 40.37 -21.60 -56.02
C THR A 79 40.55 -20.12 -55.74
N GLN A 80 40.07 -19.28 -56.64
CA GLN A 80 40.04 -17.83 -56.44
C GLN A 80 38.64 -17.29 -56.69
N GLU A 81 38.15 -16.46 -55.77
CA GLU A 81 36.82 -15.85 -55.87
C GLU A 81 36.91 -14.40 -56.35
N TYR A 82 36.04 -14.04 -57.27
CA TYR A 82 35.87 -12.68 -57.77
C TYR A 82 34.44 -12.24 -57.48
N THR A 83 34.28 -11.22 -56.64
CA THR A 83 32.97 -10.62 -56.36
C THR A 83 32.67 -9.59 -57.43
N VAL A 84 31.58 -9.80 -58.17
CA VAL A 84 31.15 -8.95 -59.27
C VAL A 84 29.78 -8.33 -59.02
N THR A 85 29.54 -7.15 -59.61
CA THR A 85 28.23 -6.47 -59.59
C THR A 85 27.95 -5.81 -60.94
N SER A 86 26.71 -5.36 -61.13
CA SER A 86 26.28 -4.59 -62.30
C SER A 86 25.22 -3.58 -61.88
N PHE A 87 25.29 -2.38 -62.46
CA PHE A 87 24.32 -1.31 -62.25
C PHE A 87 23.28 -1.20 -63.37
N ASP A 88 23.47 -1.93 -64.46
CA ASP A 88 22.57 -1.92 -65.61
C ASP A 88 21.82 -3.26 -65.72
N SER A 89 20.54 -3.21 -66.06
CA SER A 89 19.74 -4.41 -66.34
C SER A 89 20.03 -4.95 -67.74
N ALA A 90 20.87 -5.97 -67.83
CA ALA A 90 21.16 -6.66 -69.08
C ALA A 90 21.44 -8.16 -68.86
N LEU A 91 21.54 -8.90 -69.96
CA LEU A 91 22.12 -10.24 -69.94
C LEU A 91 23.58 -10.13 -70.38
N TYR A 92 24.49 -10.41 -69.46
CA TYR A 92 25.92 -10.34 -69.67
C TYR A 92 26.50 -11.71 -69.97
N TYR A 93 27.24 -11.81 -71.08
CA TYR A 93 28.04 -12.99 -71.40
C TYR A 93 29.48 -12.75 -70.93
N LEU A 94 29.83 -13.36 -69.80
CA LEU A 94 31.16 -13.23 -69.22
C LEU A 94 32.15 -14.09 -70.01
N PRO A 95 33.24 -13.49 -70.54
CA PRO A 95 34.19 -14.21 -71.35
C PRO A 95 34.93 -15.26 -70.52
N PRO A 96 35.43 -16.34 -71.17
CA PRO A 96 36.34 -17.28 -70.55
C PRO A 96 37.50 -16.59 -69.83
N MET A 97 37.67 -16.90 -68.55
CA MET A 97 38.78 -16.40 -67.75
C MET A 97 40.04 -17.18 -68.12
N VAL A 98 41.14 -16.47 -68.37
CA VAL A 98 42.40 -17.06 -68.84
C VAL A 98 43.35 -17.21 -67.66
N VAL A 99 43.83 -18.43 -67.43
CA VAL A 99 44.84 -18.76 -66.43
C VAL A 99 46.08 -19.25 -67.15
N THR A 100 47.25 -18.75 -66.76
CA THR A 100 48.53 -19.22 -67.32
C THR A 100 49.16 -20.23 -66.38
N VAL A 101 49.40 -21.46 -66.85
CA VAL A 101 50.12 -22.51 -66.11
C VAL A 101 51.38 -22.87 -66.87
N ASP A 102 52.55 -22.69 -66.25
CA ASP A 102 53.88 -22.92 -66.86
C ASP A 102 54.00 -22.33 -68.29
N ASN A 103 53.65 -21.04 -68.43
CA ASN A 103 53.67 -20.29 -69.70
C ASN A 103 52.69 -20.77 -70.78
N LYS A 104 51.73 -21.65 -70.44
CA LYS A 104 50.65 -22.06 -71.33
C LYS A 104 49.30 -21.53 -70.83
N GLU A 105 48.54 -20.92 -71.73
CA GLU A 105 47.21 -20.39 -71.43
C GLU A 105 46.14 -21.49 -71.44
N TYR A 106 45.30 -21.47 -70.41
CA TYR A 106 44.11 -22.30 -70.29
C TYR A 106 42.90 -21.40 -70.05
N LYS A 107 41.79 -21.69 -70.71
CA LYS A 107 40.57 -20.88 -70.65
C LYS A 107 39.47 -21.62 -69.91
N SER A 108 38.75 -20.91 -69.05
CA SER A 108 37.54 -21.44 -68.42
C SER A 108 36.39 -21.56 -69.43
N ARG A 109 35.24 -22.06 -68.96
CA ARG A 109 33.99 -21.90 -69.70
C ARG A 109 33.48 -20.46 -69.57
N ALA A 110 32.79 -19.98 -70.60
CA ALA A 110 32.06 -18.72 -70.52
C ALA A 110 30.89 -18.85 -69.54
N LEU A 111 30.56 -17.76 -68.86
CA LEU A 111 29.45 -17.69 -67.92
C LEU A 111 28.42 -16.68 -68.42
N ALA A 112 27.19 -16.78 -67.92
CA ALA A 112 26.14 -15.82 -68.21
C ALA A 112 25.55 -15.29 -66.90
N LEU A 113 25.38 -13.98 -66.82
CA LEU A 113 24.82 -13.29 -65.67
C LEU A 113 23.65 -12.41 -66.13
N LYS A 114 22.45 -12.70 -65.63
CA LYS A 114 21.26 -11.89 -65.90
C LYS A 114 21.04 -10.90 -64.77
N VAL A 115 21.00 -9.62 -65.09
CA VAL A 115 20.75 -8.55 -64.13
C VAL A 115 19.34 -8.03 -64.32
N TYR A 116 18.53 -8.11 -63.27
CA TYR A 116 17.15 -7.64 -63.23
C TYR A 116 17.08 -6.27 -62.56
N SER A 117 16.16 -5.43 -63.03
CA SER A 117 15.79 -4.23 -62.30
C SER A 117 14.92 -4.58 -61.09
N MET A 118 14.87 -3.70 -60.10
CA MET A 118 13.93 -3.83 -58.99
C MET A 118 12.49 -3.80 -59.52
N PRO A 119 11.60 -4.72 -59.09
CA PRO A 119 10.20 -4.68 -59.48
C PRO A 119 9.58 -3.39 -58.95
N VAL A 120 9.01 -2.59 -59.85
CA VAL A 120 8.24 -1.40 -59.51
C VAL A 120 6.75 -1.72 -59.56
N ASP A 121 5.98 -1.16 -58.64
CA ASP A 121 4.52 -1.30 -58.68
C ASP A 121 3.98 -0.53 -59.89
N THR A 122 3.50 -1.27 -60.89
CA THR A 122 2.89 -0.69 -62.09
C THR A 122 1.37 -0.54 -61.96
N LEU A 123 0.74 -1.08 -60.93
CA LEU A 123 -0.71 -1.03 -60.73
C LEU A 123 -1.15 0.32 -60.14
N HIS A 124 -0.27 0.94 -59.34
CA HIS A 124 -0.55 2.20 -58.67
C HIS A 124 0.59 3.22 -58.84
N PRO A 125 0.91 3.65 -60.08
CA PRO A 125 2.03 4.54 -60.36
C PRO A 125 1.88 5.94 -59.71
N GLU A 126 0.65 6.37 -59.41
CA GLU A 126 0.37 7.63 -58.71
C GLU A 126 0.56 7.58 -57.19
N MET A 127 0.69 6.39 -56.60
CA MET A 127 0.83 6.21 -55.15
C MET A 127 2.30 6.35 -54.73
N PHE A 128 2.76 7.60 -54.66
CA PHE A 128 4.08 7.93 -54.13
C PHE A 128 4.06 7.96 -52.60
N PHE A 129 4.66 6.96 -51.96
CA PHE A 129 4.85 6.99 -50.51
C PHE A 129 6.00 7.94 -50.16
N GLY A 130 5.64 9.11 -49.62
CA GLY A 130 6.60 10.04 -49.02
C GLY A 130 7.26 9.48 -47.76
N GLN A 131 8.02 10.33 -47.06
CA GLN A 131 8.65 9.94 -45.80
C GLN A 131 7.59 9.50 -44.79
N LYS A 132 7.67 8.25 -44.34
CA LYS A 132 6.79 7.74 -43.29
C LYS A 132 7.06 8.50 -42.00
N ALA A 133 6.01 8.96 -41.34
CA ALA A 133 6.12 9.58 -40.03
C ALA A 133 6.70 8.58 -39.01
N VAL A 134 7.38 9.09 -37.99
CA VAL A 134 7.85 8.28 -36.87
C VAL A 134 6.65 7.61 -36.22
N MET A 135 6.70 6.28 -36.11
CA MET A 135 5.65 5.50 -35.50
C MET A 135 5.57 5.85 -34.02
N LYS A 136 4.44 6.42 -33.59
CA LYS A 136 4.19 6.68 -32.16
C LYS A 136 3.80 5.36 -31.50
N ALA A 137 4.46 5.03 -30.39
CA ALA A 137 4.04 3.89 -29.58
C ALA A 137 2.60 4.10 -29.09
N PRO A 138 1.75 3.06 -29.14
CA PRO A 138 0.39 3.16 -28.62
C PRO A 138 0.43 3.40 -27.11
N PHE A 139 -0.48 4.25 -26.61
CA PHE A 139 -0.62 4.51 -25.18
C PHE A 139 -1.11 3.24 -24.46
N ALA A 140 -0.30 2.70 -23.55
CA ALA A 140 -0.64 1.55 -22.74
C ALA A 140 -1.12 2.00 -21.34
N TRP A 141 -2.37 1.68 -21.00
CA TRP A 141 -2.92 1.97 -19.67
C TRP A 141 -2.22 1.17 -18.55
N GLU A 142 -1.64 0.03 -18.90
CA GLU A 142 -0.91 -0.87 -17.99
C GLU A 142 0.21 -0.15 -17.25
N ASP A 143 0.94 0.73 -17.94
CA ASP A 143 2.06 1.49 -17.38
C ASP A 143 1.60 2.54 -16.34
N TRP A 144 0.32 2.94 -16.39
CA TRP A 144 -0.21 4.02 -15.56
C TRP A 144 -1.00 3.53 -14.35
N TYR A 145 -1.56 2.31 -14.37
CA TYR A 145 -2.37 1.79 -13.26
C TYR A 145 -1.59 1.72 -11.94
N GLY A 146 -0.32 1.30 -11.99
CA GLY A 146 0.54 1.24 -10.80
C GLY A 146 0.78 2.62 -10.18
N LEU A 147 1.05 3.63 -11.02
CA LEU A 147 1.26 5.01 -10.59
C LEU A 147 -0.02 5.64 -10.00
N ILE A 148 -1.15 5.48 -10.70
CA ILE A 148 -2.45 6.01 -10.27
C ILE A 148 -2.88 5.36 -8.94
N GLY A 149 -2.74 4.04 -8.82
CA GLY A 149 -3.08 3.30 -7.61
C GLY A 149 -2.22 3.71 -6.41
N CYS A 150 -0.91 3.83 -6.59
CA CYS A 150 0.01 4.25 -5.52
C CYS A 150 -0.27 5.71 -5.07
N SER A 151 -0.57 6.60 -6.01
CA SER A 151 -0.94 7.98 -5.70
C SER A 151 -2.24 8.07 -4.87
N PHE A 152 -3.26 7.29 -5.26
CA PHE A 152 -4.52 7.23 -4.52
C PHE A 152 -4.35 6.62 -3.12
N LEU A 153 -3.46 5.63 -2.96
CA LEU A 153 -3.15 5.03 -1.66
C LEU A 153 -2.31 5.96 -0.75
N ALA A 154 -1.48 6.83 -1.33
CA ALA A 154 -0.64 7.76 -0.57
C ALA A 154 -1.47 8.82 0.18
N LEU A 155 -2.60 9.27 -0.39
CA LEU A 155 -3.52 10.25 0.22
C LEU A 155 -4.08 9.84 1.60
N PRO A 156 -4.74 8.67 1.77
CA PRO A 156 -5.22 8.22 3.07
C PRO A 156 -4.08 7.91 4.03
N LEU A 157 -2.92 7.42 3.54
CA LEU A 157 -1.72 7.19 4.35
C LEU A 157 -1.19 8.50 4.96
N LEU A 158 -1.14 9.56 4.15
CA LEU A 158 -0.75 10.90 4.60
C LEU A 158 -1.75 11.45 5.63
N ALA A 159 -3.06 11.30 5.37
CA ALA A 159 -4.10 11.73 6.30
C ALA A 159 -4.01 11.00 7.66
N LEU A 160 -3.76 9.68 7.66
CA LEU A 160 -3.54 8.87 8.86
C LEU A 160 -2.28 9.30 9.61
N LEU A 161 -1.19 9.56 8.89
CA LEU A 161 0.06 10.06 9.47
C LEU A 161 -0.16 11.40 10.17
N ILE A 162 -0.81 12.36 9.50
CA ILE A 162 -1.17 13.66 10.07
C ILE A 162 -2.07 13.48 11.30
N TYR A 163 -3.08 12.62 11.22
CA TYR A 163 -3.96 12.31 12.34
C TYR A 163 -3.19 11.80 13.56
N PHE A 164 -2.28 10.84 13.38
CA PHE A 164 -1.48 10.32 14.50
C PHE A 164 -0.48 11.35 15.05
N ILE A 165 0.12 12.19 14.20
CA ILE A 165 0.98 13.30 14.64
C ILE A 165 0.19 14.31 15.48
N ILE A 166 -1.02 14.68 15.05
CA ILE A 166 -1.90 15.55 15.83
C ILE A 166 -2.29 14.84 17.13
N ARG A 167 -2.64 13.55 17.09
CA ARG A 167 -3.08 12.77 18.25
C ARG A 167 -1.99 12.54 19.30
N ILE A 168 -0.72 12.47 18.89
CA ILE A 168 0.41 12.35 19.82
C ILE A 168 0.80 13.71 20.42
N ARG A 169 0.70 14.79 19.62
CA ARG A 169 0.94 16.17 20.09
C ARG A 169 -0.18 16.64 21.01
N ASP A 170 -1.41 16.26 20.71
CA ASP A 170 -2.56 16.38 21.61
C ASP A 170 -2.41 15.34 22.73
N ASN A 171 -1.52 15.67 23.66
CA ASN A 171 -1.37 15.02 24.96
C ASN A 171 -2.56 15.37 25.87
N LYS A 172 -3.76 15.50 25.28
CA LYS A 172 -5.01 15.79 25.99
C LYS A 172 -5.36 14.54 26.80
N PRO A 173 -5.43 14.64 28.14
CA PRO A 173 -5.92 13.56 28.97
C PRO A 173 -7.34 13.23 28.52
N ILE A 174 -7.71 11.94 28.59
CA ILE A 174 -9.08 11.53 28.33
C ILE A 174 -9.88 11.97 29.56
N ILE A 175 -10.42 13.18 29.54
CA ILE A 175 -11.23 13.72 30.64
C ILE A 175 -12.60 13.03 30.55
N ARG A 176 -12.79 11.97 31.34
CA ARG A 176 -14.13 11.43 31.61
C ARG A 176 -14.77 12.31 32.67
N LYS A 177 -15.64 13.23 32.24
CA LYS A 177 -16.46 14.03 33.15
C LYS A 177 -17.60 13.14 33.65
N ILE A 178 -17.42 12.53 34.82
CA ILE A 178 -18.51 11.86 35.52
C ILE A 178 -19.28 12.97 36.25
N LYS A 179 -20.47 13.31 35.75
CA LYS A 179 -21.36 14.26 36.41
C LYS A 179 -21.98 13.55 37.60
N VAL A 180 -21.42 13.74 38.79
CA VAL A 180 -22.04 13.33 40.05
C VAL A 180 -23.01 14.45 40.43
N GLU A 181 -24.30 14.16 40.44
CA GLU A 181 -25.29 15.13 40.92
C GLU A 181 -25.07 15.34 42.44
N PRO A 182 -24.98 16.60 42.90
CA PRO A 182 -24.82 16.87 44.33
C PRO A 182 -26.07 16.36 45.07
N LYS A 183 -25.85 15.49 46.06
CA LYS A 183 -26.92 15.03 46.95
C LYS A 183 -27.50 16.25 47.67
N LEU A 184 -28.84 16.30 47.78
CA LEU A 184 -29.53 17.34 48.55
C LEU A 184 -28.97 17.36 49.99
N PRO A 185 -28.90 18.53 50.63
CA PRO A 185 -28.55 18.62 52.04
C PRO A 185 -29.46 17.70 52.88
N PRO A 186 -28.92 17.02 53.92
CA PRO A 186 -29.67 16.04 54.71
C PRO A 186 -30.99 16.59 55.28
N HIS A 187 -31.00 17.86 55.71
CA HIS A 187 -32.20 18.50 56.25
C HIS A 187 -33.29 18.73 55.19
N GLN A 188 -32.91 19.07 53.94
CA GLN A 188 -33.87 19.29 52.86
C GLN A 188 -34.49 17.98 52.39
N ALA A 189 -33.68 16.92 52.29
CA ALA A 189 -34.15 15.58 51.95
C ALA A 189 -35.15 15.05 53.00
N ALA A 190 -34.85 15.25 54.29
CA ALA A 190 -35.73 14.86 55.38
C ALA A 190 -37.05 15.66 55.41
N MET A 191 -36.99 16.98 55.19
CA MET A 191 -38.19 17.82 55.14
C MET A 191 -39.10 17.47 53.95
N GLN A 192 -38.54 17.15 52.78
CA GLN A 192 -39.32 16.68 51.64
C GLN A 192 -40.07 15.37 51.95
N GLU A 193 -39.42 14.45 52.64
CA GLU A 193 -40.03 13.18 53.04
C GLU A 193 -41.14 13.40 54.08
N ILE A 194 -40.94 14.29 55.05
CA ILE A 194 -41.97 14.65 56.04
C ILE A 194 -43.17 15.34 55.38
N GLU A 195 -42.93 16.23 54.41
CA GLU A 195 -44.00 16.85 53.63
C GLU A 195 -44.80 15.82 52.84
N ARG A 196 -44.14 14.80 52.26
CA ARG A 196 -44.81 13.67 51.60
C ARG A 196 -45.71 12.92 52.58
N ILE A 197 -45.19 12.55 53.74
CA ILE A 197 -45.94 11.82 54.79
C ILE A 197 -47.15 12.65 55.26
N LYS A 198 -46.98 13.96 55.43
CA LYS A 198 -48.06 14.89 55.80
C LYS A 198 -49.13 14.99 54.71
N ALA A 199 -48.74 15.03 53.43
CA ALA A 199 -49.65 15.13 52.30
C ALA A 199 -50.47 13.85 52.09
N GLU A 200 -49.87 12.69 52.30
CA GLU A 200 -50.53 11.39 52.11
C GLU A 200 -51.58 11.07 53.19
N LYS A 201 -51.47 11.73 54.35
CA LYS A 201 -52.38 11.62 55.51
C LYS A 201 -52.68 10.16 55.86
N VAL A 202 -51.64 9.32 55.86
CA VAL A 202 -51.73 7.85 56.01
C VAL A 202 -52.43 7.45 57.31
N TRP A 203 -52.18 8.19 58.39
CA TRP A 203 -52.81 7.97 59.69
C TRP A 203 -54.33 8.24 59.70
N GLN A 204 -54.84 9.17 58.88
CA GLN A 204 -56.29 9.43 58.76
C GLN A 204 -57.06 8.26 58.11
N LYS A 205 -56.34 7.35 57.43
CA LYS A 205 -56.89 6.16 56.79
C LYS A 205 -56.89 4.94 57.72
N GLY A 206 -56.68 5.13 59.03
CA GLY A 206 -56.59 4.06 60.02
C GLY A 206 -55.31 3.23 59.95
N ARG A 207 -54.28 3.74 59.25
CA ARG A 207 -52.98 3.06 59.05
C ARG A 207 -51.89 3.70 59.91
N SER A 208 -52.14 3.84 61.21
CA SER A 208 -51.24 4.49 62.18
C SER A 208 -49.86 3.82 62.22
N LYS A 209 -49.78 2.49 62.10
CA LYS A 209 -48.51 1.75 62.07
C LYS A 209 -47.61 2.11 60.89
N GLU A 210 -48.20 2.29 59.71
CA GLU A 210 -47.47 2.66 58.48
C GLU A 210 -46.92 4.08 58.62
N TYR A 211 -47.74 5.01 59.09
CA TYR A 211 -47.35 6.39 59.38
C TYR A 211 -46.14 6.49 60.33
N TYR A 212 -46.17 5.83 61.49
CA TYR A 212 -45.03 5.85 62.43
C TYR A 212 -43.82 5.05 61.92
N THR A 213 -43.99 4.15 60.96
CA THR A 213 -42.86 3.48 60.32
C THR A 213 -42.13 4.48 59.42
N GLU A 214 -42.85 5.08 58.48
CA GLU A 214 -42.30 6.08 57.55
C GLU A 214 -41.72 7.29 58.28
N LEU A 215 -42.43 7.85 59.27
CA LEU A 215 -41.96 9.01 60.02
C LEU A 215 -40.64 8.72 60.75
N THR A 216 -40.53 7.58 61.42
CA THR A 216 -39.29 7.23 62.10
C THR A 216 -38.16 6.86 61.15
N ASP A 217 -38.46 6.31 59.97
CA ASP A 217 -37.44 5.95 58.98
C ASP A 217 -36.89 7.20 58.29
N ALA A 218 -37.72 8.21 58.04
CA ALA A 218 -37.30 9.53 57.58
C ALA A 218 -36.34 10.17 58.61
N ILE A 219 -36.69 10.11 59.90
CA ILE A 219 -35.84 10.65 60.97
C ILE A 219 -34.55 9.84 61.15
N ARG A 220 -34.59 8.51 61.10
CA ARG A 220 -33.37 7.68 61.15
C ARG A 220 -32.45 7.95 59.96
N THR A 221 -33.00 8.15 58.77
CA THR A 221 -32.23 8.52 57.58
C THR A 221 -31.59 9.88 57.73
N TYR A 222 -32.34 10.87 58.24
CA TYR A 222 -31.80 12.19 58.57
C TYR A 222 -30.65 12.10 59.57
N ILE A 223 -30.83 11.35 60.67
CA ILE A 223 -29.79 11.19 61.70
C ILE A 223 -28.52 10.57 61.11
N LYS A 224 -28.68 9.55 60.24
CA LYS A 224 -27.56 8.92 59.55
C LYS A 224 -26.77 9.90 58.70
N ASP A 225 -27.46 10.68 57.88
CA ASP A 225 -26.82 11.59 56.94
C ASP A 225 -26.26 12.85 57.65
N ARG A 226 -26.85 13.25 58.78
CA ARG A 226 -26.45 14.43 59.55
C ARG A 226 -25.34 14.17 60.57
N PHE A 227 -25.42 13.08 61.32
CA PHE A 227 -24.52 12.75 62.44
C PHE A 227 -23.53 11.64 62.09
N GLY A 228 -23.68 10.97 60.95
CA GLY A 228 -22.67 10.05 60.39
C GLY A 228 -22.64 8.66 61.00
N PHE A 229 -23.59 8.30 61.88
CA PHE A 229 -23.74 6.95 62.43
C PHE A 229 -25.01 6.26 61.88
N ASN A 230 -25.00 4.93 61.74
CA ASN A 230 -26.07 4.20 61.06
C ASN A 230 -27.33 4.03 61.95
N ALA A 231 -28.15 5.08 62.07
CA ALA A 231 -29.35 5.05 62.90
C ALA A 231 -30.45 4.07 62.42
N LEU A 232 -30.41 3.60 61.16
CA LEU A 232 -31.36 2.61 60.64
C LEU A 232 -31.17 1.21 61.26
N GLU A 233 -29.96 0.90 61.72
CA GLU A 233 -29.62 -0.40 62.33
C GLU A 233 -29.59 -0.36 63.86
N MET A 234 -29.88 0.80 64.45
CA MET A 234 -29.86 1.01 65.90
C MET A 234 -31.28 1.00 66.48
N THR A 235 -31.40 0.56 67.72
CA THR A 235 -32.65 0.64 68.47
C THR A 235 -32.96 2.08 68.88
N SER A 236 -34.24 2.41 69.13
CA SER A 236 -34.67 3.75 69.55
C SER A 236 -33.86 4.27 70.75
N SER A 237 -33.59 3.43 71.75
CA SER A 237 -32.80 3.79 72.93
C SER A 237 -31.34 4.09 72.60
N GLU A 238 -30.69 3.24 71.79
CA GLU A 238 -29.30 3.44 71.38
C GLU A 238 -29.11 4.72 70.56
N ILE A 239 -30.11 5.10 69.73
CA ILE A 239 -30.09 6.36 68.98
C ILE A 239 -30.13 7.54 69.94
N ILE A 240 -31.03 7.52 70.92
CA ILE A 240 -31.17 8.60 71.91
C ILE A 240 -29.88 8.73 72.74
N ASP A 241 -29.32 7.63 73.23
CA ASP A 241 -28.09 7.65 74.03
C ASP A 241 -26.92 8.25 73.24
N LYS A 242 -26.76 7.87 71.96
CA LYS A 242 -25.73 8.47 71.10
C LYS A 242 -25.97 9.94 70.78
N LEU A 243 -27.21 10.37 70.60
CA LEU A 243 -27.52 11.77 70.36
C LEU A 243 -27.26 12.62 71.61
N LEU A 244 -27.53 12.10 72.82
CA LEU A 244 -27.25 12.76 74.10
C LEU A 244 -25.76 12.97 74.36
N GLU A 245 -24.90 12.08 73.85
CA GLU A 245 -23.44 12.26 73.91
C GLU A 245 -22.97 13.43 73.02
N MET A 246 -23.74 13.79 71.99
CA MET A 246 -23.30 14.69 70.92
C MET A 246 -23.94 16.09 70.96
N ASN A 247 -25.12 16.29 71.58
CA ASN A 247 -25.87 17.55 71.44
C ASN A 247 -26.80 17.91 72.63
N ASP A 248 -27.43 19.09 72.52
CA ASP A 248 -28.32 19.70 73.54
C ASP A 248 -29.57 18.88 73.87
N LYS A 249 -30.03 18.95 75.12
CA LYS A 249 -30.95 17.98 75.75
C LYS A 249 -32.42 18.16 75.39
N GLU A 250 -32.84 19.34 74.95
CA GLU A 250 -34.25 19.67 74.71
C GLU A 250 -34.78 19.01 73.43
N ALA A 251 -34.13 19.23 72.28
CA ALA A 251 -34.47 18.59 70.99
C ALA A 251 -34.53 17.05 71.05
N ILE A 252 -33.71 16.46 71.92
CA ILE A 252 -33.60 15.01 72.10
C ILE A 252 -34.76 14.47 72.95
N SER A 253 -35.32 15.29 73.85
CA SER A 253 -36.49 14.93 74.65
C SER A 253 -37.72 14.73 73.75
N ASP A 254 -37.93 15.64 72.80
CA ASP A 254 -39.08 15.59 71.89
C ASP A 254 -38.97 14.40 70.91
N LEU A 255 -37.73 14.11 70.46
CA LEU A 255 -37.45 12.90 69.66
C LEU A 255 -37.66 11.62 70.47
N LYS A 256 -37.35 11.62 71.76
CA LYS A 256 -37.57 10.47 72.65
C LYS A 256 -39.06 10.17 72.80
N GLU A 257 -39.88 11.20 72.98
CA GLU A 257 -41.35 11.06 73.04
C GLU A 257 -41.91 10.50 71.71
N LEU A 258 -41.42 10.99 70.58
CA LEU A 258 -41.76 10.47 69.25
C LEU A 258 -41.44 8.98 69.12
N PHE A 259 -40.22 8.55 69.49
CA PHE A 259 -39.84 7.14 69.39
C PHE A 259 -40.61 6.25 70.36
N GLN A 260 -40.90 6.72 71.58
CA GLN A 260 -41.72 5.98 72.54
C GLN A 260 -43.14 5.74 72.00
N THR A 261 -43.77 6.79 71.46
CA THR A 261 -45.08 6.67 70.83
C THR A 261 -45.03 5.71 69.63
N ALA A 262 -44.02 5.85 68.77
CA ALA A 262 -43.84 4.97 67.62
C ALA A 262 -43.68 3.49 68.02
N ASP A 263 -42.92 3.19 69.06
CA ASP A 263 -42.69 1.84 69.55
C ASP A 263 -43.98 1.24 70.16
N LEU A 264 -44.78 2.04 70.88
CA LEU A 264 -46.10 1.63 71.36
C LEU A 264 -47.06 1.29 70.21
N VAL A 265 -47.06 2.08 69.13
CA VAL A 265 -47.89 1.81 67.95
C VAL A 265 -47.43 0.55 67.22
N LYS A 266 -46.11 0.38 67.02
CA LYS A 266 -45.53 -0.72 66.24
C LYS A 266 -45.64 -2.07 66.94
N PHE A 267 -45.48 -2.09 68.27
CA PHE A 267 -45.37 -3.33 69.05
C PHE A 267 -46.53 -3.56 70.03
N ALA A 268 -47.11 -2.50 70.61
CA ALA A 268 -48.15 -2.60 71.62
C ALA A 268 -49.59 -2.37 71.09
N LYS A 269 -49.77 -2.24 69.76
CA LYS A 269 -51.06 -1.94 69.10
C LYS A 269 -51.76 -0.70 69.66
N HIS A 270 -50.98 0.28 70.12
CA HIS A 270 -51.49 1.57 70.54
C HIS A 270 -52.08 2.32 69.32
N ASP A 271 -53.21 2.99 69.51
CA ASP A 271 -53.85 3.83 68.49
C ASP A 271 -53.83 5.28 68.96
N PRO A 272 -52.85 6.10 68.50
CA PRO A 272 -52.65 7.44 69.00
C PRO A 272 -53.77 8.37 68.53
N GLN A 273 -54.11 9.32 69.38
CA GLN A 273 -55.11 10.33 69.03
C GLN A 273 -54.57 11.32 67.98
N MET A 274 -55.49 12.04 67.33
CA MET A 274 -55.16 12.98 66.24
C MET A 274 -54.19 14.08 66.70
N ASN A 275 -54.35 14.56 67.92
CA ASN A 275 -53.44 15.51 68.58
C ASN A 275 -52.04 14.93 68.81
N GLU A 276 -51.91 13.66 69.18
CA GLU A 276 -50.62 12.99 69.38
C GLU A 276 -49.89 12.80 68.06
N ASN A 277 -50.60 12.48 66.98
CA ASN A 277 -50.00 12.39 65.64
C ASN A 277 -49.50 13.76 65.16
N ASP A 278 -50.28 14.82 65.36
CA ASP A 278 -49.87 16.18 64.99
C ASP A 278 -48.70 16.67 65.86
N ALA A 279 -48.70 16.38 67.16
CA ALA A 279 -47.58 16.69 68.06
C ALA A 279 -46.30 15.95 67.66
N ASN A 280 -46.38 14.65 67.38
CA ASN A 280 -45.25 13.84 66.92
C ASN A 280 -44.67 14.31 65.57
N LEU A 281 -45.52 14.80 64.67
CA LEU A 281 -45.08 15.42 63.42
C LEU A 281 -44.34 16.73 63.66
N ILE A 282 -44.82 17.55 64.60
CA ILE A 282 -44.17 18.81 64.99
C ILE A 282 -42.83 18.51 65.66
N ASN A 283 -42.78 17.59 66.61
CA ASN A 283 -41.54 17.15 67.27
C ASN A 283 -40.49 16.67 66.26
N ALA A 284 -40.90 15.94 65.20
CA ALA A 284 -40.02 15.53 64.12
C ALA A 284 -39.46 16.70 63.30
N ILE A 285 -40.30 17.69 62.99
CA ILE A 285 -39.92 18.91 62.25
C ILE A 285 -38.99 19.78 63.10
N ASP A 286 -39.31 19.97 64.36
CA ASP A 286 -38.55 20.79 65.31
C ASP A 286 -37.18 20.17 65.54
N PHE A 287 -37.10 18.84 65.74
CA PHE A 287 -35.82 18.13 65.81
C PHE A 287 -34.93 18.38 64.59
N ILE A 288 -35.47 18.30 63.36
CA ILE A 288 -34.69 18.58 62.13
C ILE A 288 -34.27 20.04 62.08
N ASN A 289 -35.15 20.97 62.44
CA ASN A 289 -34.89 22.40 62.38
C ASN A 289 -33.88 22.88 63.41
N GLU A 290 -33.87 22.30 64.60
CA GLU A 290 -32.93 22.64 65.67
C GLU A 290 -31.57 22.00 65.44
N THR A 291 -31.53 20.80 64.83
CA THR A 291 -30.28 20.08 64.55
C THR A 291 -29.69 20.36 63.16
N LYS A 292 -30.34 21.21 62.36
CA LYS A 292 -29.83 21.63 61.05
C LYS A 292 -28.47 22.32 61.22
N GLN A 293 -27.52 22.01 60.34
CA GLN A 293 -26.31 22.82 60.25
C GLN A 293 -26.70 24.19 59.69
N PRO A 294 -26.13 25.29 60.23
CA PRO A 294 -26.23 26.57 59.54
C PRO A 294 -25.74 26.35 58.11
N GLU A 295 -26.57 26.69 57.14
CA GLU A 295 -26.13 26.73 55.75
C GLU A 295 -24.98 27.73 55.71
N GLU A 296 -23.76 27.28 55.36
CA GLU A 296 -22.78 28.22 54.85
C GLU A 296 -23.37 28.79 53.55
N GLU A 297 -24.01 29.96 53.67
CA GLU A 297 -24.73 30.67 52.61
C GLU A 297 -23.83 31.05 51.40
N ASN A 298 -22.58 30.60 51.37
CA ASN A 298 -21.60 30.88 50.34
C ASN A 298 -20.98 29.66 49.64
N GLN A 299 -21.59 28.47 49.77
CA GLN A 299 -21.23 27.34 48.93
C GLN A 299 -22.49 26.66 48.39
N LYS A 300 -23.10 27.28 47.37
CA LYS A 300 -23.80 26.48 46.33
C LYS A 300 -22.86 25.31 46.02
N PRO A 301 -23.31 24.04 46.01
CA PRO A 301 -22.47 22.92 45.64
C PRO A 301 -22.04 23.14 44.19
N GLN A 302 -20.90 23.81 44.00
CA GLN A 302 -20.22 23.82 42.73
C GLN A 302 -19.83 22.36 42.51
N PRO A 303 -20.20 21.78 41.36
CA PRO A 303 -19.75 20.46 41.01
C PRO A 303 -18.23 20.44 41.19
N THR A 304 -17.75 19.74 42.21
CA THR A 304 -16.32 19.48 42.32
C THR A 304 -16.04 18.50 41.19
N GLU A 305 -15.66 19.03 40.03
CA GLU A 305 -15.10 18.24 38.95
C GLU A 305 -13.81 17.61 39.50
N ILE A 306 -13.91 16.42 40.10
CA ILE A 306 -12.74 15.59 40.33
C ILE A 306 -12.26 15.19 38.94
N THR A 307 -11.35 15.98 38.38
CA THR A 307 -10.61 15.62 37.19
C THR A 307 -9.65 14.51 37.57
N ILE A 308 -10.09 13.26 37.45
CA ILE A 308 -9.16 12.13 37.42
C ILE A 308 -8.35 12.30 36.13
N ILE A 309 -7.17 12.91 36.26
CA ILE A 309 -6.21 13.03 35.16
C ILE A 309 -5.61 11.64 34.98
N GLU A 310 -6.27 10.80 34.17
CA GLU A 310 -5.67 9.57 33.69
C GLU A 310 -4.54 9.95 32.71
N LYS A 311 -3.32 10.05 33.23
CA LYS A 311 -2.12 10.23 32.42
C LYS A 311 -2.02 9.02 31.50
N ARG A 312 -2.14 9.23 30.17
CA ARG A 312 -2.09 8.13 29.17
C ARG A 312 -0.95 7.17 29.51
N SER A 313 -1.27 5.87 29.52
CA SER A 313 -0.28 4.82 29.77
C SER A 313 0.89 4.94 28.79
N LEU A 314 2.12 4.72 29.29
CA LEU A 314 3.34 4.74 28.46
C LEU A 314 3.22 3.81 27.25
N ARG A 315 2.49 2.68 27.39
CA ARG A 315 2.20 1.72 26.33
C ARG A 315 1.44 2.34 25.15
N ALA A 316 0.45 3.20 25.41
CA ALA A 316 -0.30 3.87 24.36
C ALA A 316 0.56 4.90 23.58
N LYS A 317 1.52 5.56 24.25
CA LYS A 317 2.48 6.44 23.59
C LYS A 317 3.44 5.65 22.71
N ILE A 318 3.97 4.54 23.19
CA ILE A 318 4.86 3.66 22.42
C ILE A 318 4.15 3.12 21.17
N LEU A 319 2.90 2.65 21.30
CA LEU A 319 2.09 2.19 20.16
C LEU A 319 1.86 3.29 19.11
N LEU A 320 1.57 4.52 19.55
CA LEU A 320 1.41 5.67 18.64
C LEU A 320 2.72 6.01 17.91
N ILE A 321 3.86 6.00 18.61
CA ILE A 321 5.17 6.25 17.98
C ILE A 321 5.49 5.16 16.97
N CYS A 322 5.32 3.89 17.32
CA CYS A 322 5.53 2.78 16.39
C CYS A 322 4.61 2.88 15.16
N GLY A 323 3.34 3.27 15.35
CA GLY A 323 2.40 3.49 14.25
C GLY A 323 2.83 4.62 13.30
N ILE A 324 3.35 5.72 13.84
CA ILE A 324 3.89 6.84 13.03
C ILE A 324 5.11 6.38 12.23
N VAL A 325 6.04 5.66 12.87
CA VAL A 325 7.25 5.14 12.19
C VAL A 325 6.85 4.21 11.04
N LEU A 326 5.95 3.26 11.28
CA LEU A 326 5.45 2.35 10.24
C LEU A 326 4.79 3.10 9.06
N LEU A 327 3.90 4.05 9.34
CA LEU A 327 3.25 4.86 8.30
C LEU A 327 4.25 5.71 7.52
N SER A 328 5.27 6.27 8.18
CA SER A 328 6.30 7.06 7.52
C SER A 328 7.15 6.21 6.56
N VAL A 329 7.54 5.00 6.98
CA VAL A 329 8.29 4.06 6.14
C VAL A 329 7.46 3.61 4.95
N ALA A 330 6.18 3.29 5.17
CA ALA A 330 5.26 2.92 4.10
C ALA A 330 5.09 4.06 3.08
N LEU A 331 4.93 5.32 3.53
CA LEU A 331 4.81 6.47 2.65
C LEU A 331 6.08 6.66 1.79
N VAL A 332 7.27 6.57 2.40
CA VAL A 332 8.55 6.69 1.69
C VAL A 332 8.72 5.58 0.66
N ALA A 333 8.38 4.33 1.00
CA ALA A 333 8.43 3.21 0.07
C ALA A 333 7.52 3.43 -1.15
N THR A 334 6.30 3.95 -0.95
CA THR A 334 5.39 4.30 -2.05
C THR A 334 5.97 5.38 -2.96
N PHE A 335 6.61 6.42 -2.41
CA PHE A 335 7.27 7.46 -3.20
C PHE A 335 8.47 6.93 -4.01
N VAL A 336 9.29 6.05 -3.41
CA VAL A 336 10.41 5.42 -4.12
C VAL A 336 9.91 4.57 -5.28
N TYR A 337 8.87 3.76 -5.07
CA TYR A 337 8.26 2.94 -6.11
C TYR A 337 7.70 3.77 -7.28
N ILE A 338 7.01 4.88 -6.98
CA ILE A 338 6.52 5.83 -7.98
C ILE A 338 7.69 6.41 -8.78
N GLY A 339 8.78 6.80 -8.10
CA GLY A 339 9.97 7.35 -8.74
C GLY A 339 10.67 6.35 -9.68
N THR A 340 10.79 5.08 -9.27
CA THR A 340 11.38 4.03 -10.12
C THR A 340 10.51 3.75 -11.35
N GLN A 341 9.19 3.67 -11.18
CA GLN A 341 8.27 3.43 -12.29
C GLN A 341 8.26 4.60 -13.30
N LEU A 342 8.35 5.84 -12.81
CA LEU A 342 8.50 7.00 -13.69
C LEU A 342 9.85 6.99 -14.42
N TYR A 343 10.93 6.60 -13.75
CA TYR A 343 12.23 6.47 -14.39
C TYR A 343 12.18 5.45 -15.53
N ASP A 344 11.61 4.26 -15.28
CA ASP A 344 11.48 3.20 -16.29
C ASP A 344 10.58 3.61 -17.48
N LEU A 345 9.61 4.52 -17.27
CA LEU A 345 8.72 5.00 -18.33
C LEU A 345 9.38 6.06 -19.24
N PHE A 346 10.33 6.84 -18.69
CA PHE A 346 10.95 7.98 -19.39
C PHE A 346 12.40 7.75 -19.81
N ALA A 347 13.06 6.70 -19.29
CA ALA A 347 14.36 6.20 -19.75
C ALA A 347 14.19 5.36 -21.01
#